data_AF-A0A1G9HAT2-F1
#
_entry.id   AF-A0A1G9HAT2-F1
#
_cell.length_a   1.000
_cell.length_b   1.000
_cell.length_c   1.000
_cell.angle_alpha   90.00
_cell.angle_beta   90.00
_cell.angle_gamma   90.00
#
_symmetry.space_group_name_H-M   'P 1'
#
loop_
_entity.id
_entity.type
_entity.pdbx_description
1 polymer ?
#
loop_
_entity_poly.entity_id
_entity_poly.type
_entity_poly.pdbx_seq_one_letter_code
_entity_poly.pdbx_strand_id
1 'polypeptide(L)'
;MNNKVYPMPVGALESVQIPAQSQSKPRKGGTNPKVFRSIMYFIISLPLTIVYFVFMVTGLALSIGLTPVFIGIPLFFAVAKGIDYIVQFEQELVRSLLDIPGPGEEHRSNMQVEGAGFLQRMKLGFHAGKFARNIMLIMARFVSSIVFFSITITVVAAALGLITLPALHQIFLQTMDLNILENSVFALFQIDWTLSQQYISYVVAGFVVALIANWVIRKLMDVQRRMLFVSYDEGQQYSI
;
A
#
# COMPACT_ATOMS: atom_id res chain seq x y z
N MET A 1 -65.11 -31.71 -20.39
CA MET A 1 -64.08 -31.46 -21.43
C MET A 1 -62.71 -31.52 -20.75
N ASN A 2 -61.78 -32.15 -21.44
CA ASN A 2 -60.60 -32.86 -20.93
C ASN A 2 -59.37 -31.93 -20.77
N ASN A 3 -58.65 -31.94 -19.63
CA ASN A 3 -57.18 -31.90 -19.67
C ASN A 3 -56.48 -32.33 -18.36
N LYS A 4 -56.15 -33.62 -18.31
CA LYS A 4 -54.92 -34.28 -17.82
C LYS A 4 -54.23 -33.78 -16.53
N VAL A 5 -54.36 -34.61 -15.50
CA VAL A 5 -53.38 -34.79 -14.41
C VAL A 5 -52.22 -35.65 -14.92
N TYR A 6 -50.97 -35.20 -14.73
CA TYR A 6 -49.80 -36.07 -14.67
C TYR A 6 -49.10 -35.85 -13.32
N PRO A 7 -48.80 -36.91 -12.56
CA PRO A 7 -48.03 -36.82 -11.32
C PRO A 7 -46.56 -36.57 -11.63
N MET A 8 -45.92 -35.63 -10.93
CA MET A 8 -44.46 -35.48 -10.97
C MET A 8 -43.80 -36.74 -10.38
N PRO A 9 -42.86 -37.38 -11.08
CA PRO A 9 -42.11 -38.51 -10.54
C PRO A 9 -41.10 -38.02 -9.49
N VAL A 10 -41.23 -38.54 -8.27
CA VAL A 10 -40.22 -38.45 -7.21
C VAL A 10 -39.02 -39.30 -7.66
N GLY A 11 -38.01 -38.68 -8.26
CA GLY A 11 -36.85 -39.43 -8.77
C GLY A 11 -35.88 -38.69 -9.68
N ALA A 12 -35.59 -37.41 -9.41
CA ALA A 12 -34.57 -36.66 -10.15
C ALA A 12 -33.59 -35.94 -9.20
N LEU A 13 -33.18 -36.62 -8.12
CA LEU A 13 -32.02 -36.26 -7.32
C LEU A 13 -30.80 -37.06 -7.79
N GLU A 14 -30.47 -36.96 -9.08
CA GLU A 14 -29.28 -37.63 -9.63
C GLU A 14 -28.43 -36.65 -10.42
N SER A 15 -27.31 -36.28 -9.79
CA SER A 15 -26.05 -35.86 -10.41
C SER A 15 -26.07 -34.65 -11.36
N VAL A 16 -26.32 -33.45 -10.81
CA VAL A 16 -25.53 -32.30 -11.28
C VAL A 16 -24.20 -32.37 -10.54
N GLN A 17 -23.29 -33.20 -11.06
CA GLN A 17 -21.87 -33.12 -10.73
C GLN A 17 -21.39 -31.74 -11.20
N ILE A 18 -21.31 -30.79 -10.27
CA ILE A 18 -20.46 -29.60 -10.46
C ILE A 18 -19.03 -30.11 -10.31
N PRO A 19 -18.21 -30.16 -11.37
CA PRO A 19 -16.82 -30.54 -11.21
C PRO A 19 -16.17 -29.53 -10.26
N ALA A 20 -15.59 -30.10 -9.22
CA ALA A 20 -14.93 -29.42 -8.12
C ALA A 20 -13.91 -28.39 -8.63
N GLN A 21 -13.95 -27.23 -7.96
CA GLN A 21 -12.80 -26.37 -7.66
C GLN A 21 -11.65 -26.47 -8.66
N SER A 22 -11.56 -25.46 -9.54
CA SER A 22 -10.30 -25.07 -10.18
C SER A 22 -9.31 -24.71 -9.07
N GLN A 23 -8.62 -25.72 -8.55
CA GLN A 23 -7.45 -25.58 -7.71
C GLN A 23 -6.44 -24.78 -8.53
N SER A 24 -6.30 -23.49 -8.21
CA SER A 24 -5.23 -22.65 -8.72
C SER A 24 -3.91 -23.26 -8.25
N LYS A 25 -3.32 -24.06 -9.14
CA LYS A 25 -2.01 -24.70 -8.99
C LYS A 25 -1.00 -23.65 -8.52
N PRO A 26 -0.32 -23.84 -7.36
CA PRO A 26 0.68 -22.88 -6.92
C PRO A 26 1.87 -23.00 -7.86
N ARG A 27 2.06 -21.99 -8.71
CA ARG A 27 3.19 -21.93 -9.63
C ARG A 27 4.46 -21.69 -8.82
N LYS A 28 5.25 -22.75 -8.68
CA LYS A 28 6.60 -22.76 -8.12
C LYS A 28 7.58 -21.98 -9.02
N GLY A 29 8.47 -21.23 -8.37
CA GLY A 29 9.85 -21.01 -8.83
C GLY A 29 10.10 -19.75 -9.66
N GLY A 30 10.84 -18.81 -9.07
CA GLY A 30 11.42 -17.64 -9.75
C GLY A 30 11.34 -16.40 -8.87
N THR A 31 12.45 -16.06 -8.20
CA THR A 31 12.72 -14.75 -7.55
C THR A 31 11.47 -13.98 -7.08
N ASN A 32 11.00 -14.23 -5.84
CA ASN A 32 9.78 -13.62 -5.25
C ASN A 32 9.45 -12.20 -5.80
N PRO A 33 8.65 -12.08 -6.89
CA PRO A 33 8.38 -10.78 -7.51
C PRO A 33 7.65 -9.85 -6.54
N LYS A 34 7.00 -10.46 -5.54
CA LYS A 34 6.32 -9.79 -4.43
C LYS A 34 7.26 -8.95 -3.56
N VAL A 35 8.49 -9.40 -3.28
CA VAL A 35 9.41 -8.67 -2.37
C VAL A 35 9.97 -7.44 -3.06
N PHE A 36 10.45 -7.58 -4.30
CA PHE A 36 10.94 -6.44 -5.08
C PHE A 36 9.84 -5.41 -5.32
N ARG A 37 8.63 -5.85 -5.67
CA ARG A 37 7.47 -4.96 -5.83
C ARG A 37 7.10 -4.23 -4.54
N SER A 38 7.21 -4.89 -3.38
CA SER A 38 6.94 -4.27 -2.06
C SER A 38 7.98 -3.21 -1.69
N ILE A 39 9.27 -3.47 -1.97
CA ILE A 39 10.34 -2.49 -1.72
C ILE A 39 10.16 -1.27 -2.62
N MET A 40 9.95 -1.47 -3.92
CA MET A 40 9.70 -0.39 -4.88
C MET A 40 8.46 0.42 -4.47
N TYR A 41 7.41 -0.26 -4.01
CA TYR A 41 6.23 0.40 -3.49
C TYR A 41 6.54 1.31 -2.30
N PHE A 42 7.30 0.86 -1.30
CA PHE A 42 7.65 1.71 -0.16
C PHE A 42 8.53 2.90 -0.55
N ILE A 43 9.47 2.71 -1.49
CA ILE A 43 10.30 3.81 -2.00
C ILE A 43 9.46 4.87 -2.71
N ILE A 44 8.50 4.45 -3.54
CA ILE A 44 7.61 5.36 -4.29
C ILE A 44 6.48 5.92 -3.40
N SER A 45 6.13 5.24 -2.31
CA SER A 45 5.02 5.64 -1.43
C SER A 45 5.25 7.01 -0.79
N LEU A 46 6.49 7.37 -0.45
CA LEU A 46 6.81 8.67 0.12
C LEU A 46 6.54 9.81 -0.88
N PRO A 47 7.20 9.87 -2.06
CA PRO A 47 6.96 10.98 -2.98
C PRO A 47 5.49 11.04 -3.43
N LEU A 48 4.85 9.89 -3.60
CA LEU A 48 3.42 9.82 -3.94
C LEU A 48 2.53 10.44 -2.85
N THR A 49 2.78 10.10 -1.59
CA THR A 49 2.00 10.63 -0.46
C THR A 49 2.31 12.09 -0.14
N ILE A 50 3.53 12.58 -0.44
CA ILE A 50 3.82 14.02 -0.44
C ILE A 50 2.89 14.75 -1.41
N VAL A 51 2.75 14.26 -2.65
CA VAL A 51 1.86 14.88 -3.64
C VAL A 51 0.42 14.93 -3.14
N TYR A 52 -0.08 13.86 -2.53
CA TYR A 52 -1.42 13.82 -1.94
C TYR A 52 -1.61 14.80 -0.80
N PHE A 53 -0.64 14.86 0.11
CA PHE A 53 -0.65 15.77 1.24
C PHE A 53 -0.64 17.22 0.75
N VAL A 54 0.27 17.57 -0.17
CA VAL A 54 0.39 18.92 -0.73
C VAL A 54 -0.89 19.31 -1.45
N PHE A 55 -1.43 18.46 -2.34
CA PHE A 55 -2.69 18.70 -3.02
C PHE A 55 -3.83 18.97 -2.03
N MET A 56 -3.94 18.16 -0.99
CA MET A 56 -5.00 18.30 0.00
C MET A 56 -4.86 19.61 0.79
N VAL A 57 -3.68 19.89 1.36
CA VAL A 57 -3.46 21.10 2.16
C VAL A 57 -3.60 22.36 1.32
N THR A 58 -2.98 22.40 0.14
CA THR A 58 -3.05 23.56 -0.76
C THR A 58 -4.46 23.77 -1.32
N GLY A 59 -5.13 22.68 -1.75
CA GLY A 59 -6.48 22.75 -2.26
C GLY A 59 -7.48 23.24 -1.21
N LEU A 60 -7.38 22.76 0.03
CA LEU A 60 -8.24 23.23 1.13
C LEU A 60 -7.94 24.68 1.51
N ALA A 61 -6.66 25.06 1.62
CA ALA A 61 -6.28 26.43 1.93
C ALA A 61 -6.74 27.42 0.85
N LEU A 62 -6.58 27.08 -0.43
CA LEU A 62 -7.08 27.87 -1.55
C LEU A 62 -8.61 27.96 -1.55
N SER A 63 -9.31 26.86 -1.27
CA SER A 63 -10.77 26.85 -1.20
C SER A 63 -11.30 27.82 -0.14
N ILE A 64 -10.69 27.81 1.04
CA ILE A 64 -11.03 28.74 2.13
C ILE A 64 -10.67 30.17 1.74
N GLY A 65 -9.45 30.40 1.23
CA GLY A 65 -8.96 31.72 0.85
C GLY A 65 -9.74 32.39 -0.30
N LEU A 66 -10.26 31.61 -1.25
CA LEU A 66 -11.07 32.10 -2.37
C LEU A 66 -12.57 32.15 -2.07
N THR A 67 -12.99 31.80 -0.84
CA THR A 67 -14.41 31.88 -0.45
C THR A 67 -15.00 33.29 -0.61
N PRO A 68 -14.30 34.39 -0.26
CA PRO A 68 -14.82 35.75 -0.48
C PRO A 68 -15.09 36.10 -1.94
N VAL A 69 -14.42 35.43 -2.88
CA VAL A 69 -14.54 35.66 -4.33
C VAL A 69 -15.64 34.77 -4.95
N PHE A 70 -16.45 34.08 -4.13
CA PHE A 70 -17.46 33.09 -4.53
C PHE A 70 -16.92 31.85 -5.28
N ILE A 71 -15.68 31.87 -5.78
CA ILE A 71 -14.99 30.75 -6.45
C ILE A 71 -14.55 29.67 -5.45
N GLY A 72 -14.33 30.02 -4.18
CA GLY A 72 -13.87 29.08 -3.15
C GLY A 72 -14.82 27.91 -2.91
N ILE A 73 -16.14 28.12 -3.01
CA ILE A 73 -17.13 27.06 -2.79
C ILE A 73 -17.07 25.98 -3.90
N PRO A 74 -17.13 26.33 -5.21
CA PRO A 74 -16.88 25.36 -6.28
C PRO A 74 -15.53 24.65 -6.16
N LEU A 75 -14.47 25.40 -5.81
CA LEU A 75 -13.13 24.84 -5.64
C LEU A 75 -13.07 23.80 -4.52
N PHE A 76 -13.75 24.06 -3.39
CA PHE A 76 -13.83 23.12 -2.27
C PHE A 76 -14.39 21.77 -2.72
N PHE A 77 -15.50 21.77 -3.47
CA PHE A 77 -16.10 20.53 -3.96
C PHE A 77 -15.20 19.80 -4.99
N ALA A 78 -14.48 20.55 -5.82
CA ALA A 78 -13.49 19.99 -6.73
C ALA A 78 -12.35 19.30 -5.97
N VAL A 79 -11.82 19.93 -4.91
CA VAL A 79 -10.79 19.38 -4.04
C VAL A 79 -11.30 18.16 -3.27
N ALA A 80 -12.50 18.24 -2.69
CA ALA A 80 -13.12 17.12 -1.99
C ALA A 80 -13.28 15.89 -2.90
N LYS A 81 -13.72 16.11 -4.14
CA LYS A 81 -13.79 15.05 -5.15
C LYS A 81 -12.40 14.52 -5.54
N GLY A 82 -11.39 15.39 -5.63
CA GLY A 82 -10.00 15.00 -5.84
C GLY A 82 -9.45 14.10 -4.73
N ILE A 83 -9.72 14.42 -3.46
CA ILE A 83 -9.34 13.60 -2.30
C ILE A 83 -10.02 12.22 -2.38
N ASP A 84 -11.31 12.17 -2.74
CA ASP A 84 -12.02 10.91 -2.95
C ASP A 84 -11.37 10.02 -4.03
N TYR A 85 -10.90 10.61 -5.13
CA TYR A 85 -10.17 9.89 -6.17
C TYR A 85 -8.80 9.41 -5.69
N ILE A 86 -8.05 10.25 -4.96
CA ILE A 86 -6.74 9.90 -4.41
C ILE A 86 -6.85 8.68 -3.49
N VAL A 87 -7.84 8.67 -2.59
CA VAL A 87 -8.04 7.53 -1.67
C VAL A 87 -8.41 6.26 -2.42
N GLN A 88 -9.27 6.35 -3.45
CA GLN A 88 -9.62 5.19 -4.28
C GLN A 88 -8.41 4.64 -5.04
N PHE A 89 -7.61 5.53 -5.63
CA PHE A 89 -6.38 5.15 -6.32
C PHE A 89 -5.39 4.46 -5.37
N GLU A 90 -5.18 4.99 -4.17
CA GLU A 90 -4.30 4.36 -3.17
C GLU A 90 -4.82 2.97 -2.76
N GLN A 91 -6.15 2.82 -2.61
CA GLN A 91 -6.77 1.52 -2.35
C GLN A 91 -6.57 0.53 -3.51
N GLU A 92 -6.69 0.99 -4.75
CA GLU A 92 -6.45 0.17 -5.96
C GLU A 92 -4.99 -0.27 -6.07
N LEU A 93 -4.04 0.63 -5.78
CA LEU A 93 -2.62 0.28 -5.72
C LEU A 93 -2.34 -0.84 -4.71
N VAL A 94 -2.92 -0.74 -3.51
CA VAL A 94 -2.76 -1.76 -2.48
C VAL A 94 -3.48 -3.06 -2.84
N ARG A 95 -4.66 -2.99 -3.45
CA ARG A 95 -5.37 -4.18 -3.94
C ARG A 95 -4.58 -4.90 -5.03
N SER A 96 -4.02 -4.16 -5.99
CA SER A 96 -3.14 -4.68 -7.05
C SER A 96 -1.87 -5.32 -6.48
N LEU A 97 -1.34 -4.77 -5.38
CA LEU A 97 -0.18 -5.33 -4.69
C LEU A 97 -0.51 -6.61 -3.91
N LEU A 98 -1.74 -6.73 -3.39
CA LEU A 98 -2.23 -7.87 -2.60
C LEU A 98 -3.01 -8.92 -3.42
N ASP A 99 -3.22 -8.66 -4.72
CA ASP A 99 -4.00 -9.52 -5.63
C ASP A 99 -5.46 -9.73 -5.15
N ILE A 100 -6.03 -8.70 -4.53
CA ILE A 100 -7.42 -8.72 -4.04
C ILE A 100 -8.32 -8.18 -5.16
N PRO A 101 -9.34 -8.93 -5.62
CA PRO A 101 -10.29 -8.44 -6.62
C PRO A 101 -10.97 -7.14 -6.14
N GLY A 102 -11.09 -6.18 -7.05
CA GLY A 102 -11.73 -4.90 -6.76
C GLY A 102 -13.20 -5.07 -6.32
N PRO A 103 -13.75 -4.11 -5.55
CA PRO A 103 -15.18 -4.09 -5.29
C PRO A 103 -15.91 -4.02 -6.63
N GLY A 104 -16.85 -4.94 -6.85
CA GLY A 104 -17.77 -4.87 -7.98
C GLY A 104 -18.46 -3.50 -8.00
N GLU A 105 -18.75 -2.99 -9.18
CA GLU A 105 -19.36 -1.68 -9.44
C GLU A 105 -20.81 -1.57 -8.95
N GLU A 106 -21.12 -2.01 -7.74
CA GLU A 106 -22.47 -1.96 -7.20
C GLU A 106 -22.73 -0.60 -6.55
N HIS A 107 -23.71 0.08 -7.12
CA HIS A 107 -24.34 1.33 -6.68
C HIS A 107 -23.65 2.64 -7.07
N ARG A 108 -23.40 2.81 -8.38
CA ARG A 108 -23.66 4.13 -9.01
C ARG A 108 -25.17 4.32 -9.16
N SER A 109 -25.88 4.56 -8.06
CA SER A 109 -27.24 5.09 -8.12
C SER A 109 -27.15 6.53 -8.61
N ASN A 110 -27.09 6.69 -9.94
CA ASN A 110 -27.17 7.96 -10.61
C ASN A 110 -28.60 8.48 -10.46
N MET A 111 -28.95 8.99 -9.27
CA MET A 111 -30.19 9.73 -9.08
C MET A 111 -29.95 11.12 -9.70
N GLN A 112 -30.13 11.14 -11.02
CA GLN A 112 -30.03 12.33 -11.83
C GLN A 112 -31.24 13.21 -11.49
N VAL A 113 -31.07 14.09 -10.49
CA VAL A 113 -32.09 15.08 -10.13
C VAL A 113 -32.13 16.13 -11.25
N GLU A 114 -32.98 15.88 -12.24
CA GLU A 114 -33.35 16.86 -13.25
C GLU A 114 -33.89 18.12 -12.55
N GLY A 115 -33.29 19.28 -12.84
CA GLY A 115 -33.71 20.58 -12.30
C GLY A 115 -32.91 21.16 -11.12
N ALA A 116 -32.04 20.40 -10.44
CA ALA A 116 -31.20 20.97 -9.37
C ALA A 116 -30.01 21.77 -9.92
N GLY A 117 -29.78 22.99 -9.41
CA GLY A 117 -28.62 23.82 -9.78
C GLY A 117 -27.28 23.11 -9.49
N PHE A 118 -26.22 23.46 -10.23
CA PHE A 118 -24.88 22.83 -10.13
C PHE A 118 -24.39 22.71 -8.68
N LEU A 119 -24.53 23.77 -7.88
CA LEU A 119 -24.18 23.80 -6.46
C LEU A 119 -25.04 22.87 -5.60
N GLN A 120 -26.33 22.75 -5.90
CA GLN A 120 -27.25 21.87 -5.18
C GLN A 120 -26.93 20.39 -5.45
N ARG A 121 -26.58 20.04 -6.69
CA ARG A 121 -26.11 18.69 -7.05
C ARG A 121 -24.82 18.31 -6.33
N MET A 122 -23.86 19.23 -6.24
CA MET A 122 -22.61 18.99 -5.52
C MET A 122 -22.82 18.84 -4.01
N LYS A 123 -23.73 19.62 -3.42
CA LYS A 123 -24.08 19.52 -2.00
C LYS A 123 -24.79 18.20 -1.67
N LEU A 124 -25.69 17.73 -2.54
CA LEU A 124 -26.42 16.46 -2.37
C LEU A 124 -25.51 15.22 -2.41
N GLY A 125 -24.42 15.26 -3.18
CA GLY A 125 -23.45 14.17 -3.24
C GLY A 125 -22.34 14.23 -2.18
N PHE A 126 -22.31 15.26 -1.33
CA PHE A 126 -21.24 15.45 -0.36
C PHE A 126 -21.60 14.87 1.01
N HIS A 127 -20.83 13.86 1.43
CA HIS A 127 -20.93 13.28 2.75
C HIS A 127 -19.76 13.77 3.62
N ALA A 128 -20.06 14.67 4.57
CA ALA A 128 -19.05 15.26 5.45
C ALA A 128 -18.24 14.20 6.24
N GLY A 129 -18.90 13.11 6.68
CA GLY A 129 -18.23 12.00 7.36
C GLY A 129 -17.20 11.28 6.47
N LYS A 130 -17.53 11.04 5.19
CA LYS A 130 -16.61 10.42 4.22
C LYS A 130 -15.42 11.33 3.93
N PHE A 131 -15.68 12.62 3.74
CA PHE A 131 -14.63 13.62 3.50
C PHE A 131 -13.65 13.71 4.67
N ALA A 132 -14.14 13.81 5.91
CA ALA A 132 -13.29 13.84 7.10
C ALA A 132 -12.47 12.55 7.25
N ARG A 133 -13.08 11.38 7.00
CA ARG A 133 -12.37 10.09 6.96
C ARG A 133 -11.26 10.11 5.92
N ASN A 134 -11.53 10.60 4.71
CA ASN A 134 -10.53 10.63 3.64
C ASN A 134 -9.36 11.57 3.94
N ILE A 135 -9.61 12.72 4.58
CA ILE A 135 -8.55 13.59 5.10
C ILE A 135 -7.70 12.86 6.14
N MET A 136 -8.35 12.21 7.11
CA MET A 136 -7.66 11.44 8.15
C MET A 136 -6.81 10.32 7.56
N LEU A 137 -7.33 9.62 6.54
CA LEU A 137 -6.60 8.58 5.83
C LEU A 137 -5.36 9.14 5.12
N ILE A 138 -5.46 10.26 4.39
CA ILE A 138 -4.31 10.88 3.72
C ILE A 138 -3.26 11.33 4.75
N MET A 139 -3.67 11.92 5.88
CA MET A 139 -2.75 12.29 6.96
C MET A 139 -2.03 11.09 7.56
N ALA A 140 -2.80 10.07 7.97
CA ALA A 140 -2.23 8.85 8.53
C ALA A 140 -1.29 8.17 7.53
N ARG A 141 -1.65 8.18 6.25
CA ARG A 141 -0.85 7.64 5.16
C ARG A 141 0.47 8.37 5.04
N PHE A 142 0.47 9.69 5.00
CA PHE A 142 1.68 10.50 4.91
C PHE A 142 2.66 10.20 6.05
N VAL A 143 2.18 10.20 7.30
CA VAL A 143 3.01 9.89 8.48
C VAL A 143 3.55 8.46 8.41
N SER A 144 2.70 7.48 8.07
CA SER A 144 3.12 6.08 7.94
C SER A 144 4.20 5.89 6.86
N SER A 145 4.07 6.58 5.72
CA SER A 145 5.01 6.49 4.60
C SER A 145 6.40 7.00 4.97
N ILE A 146 6.51 8.08 5.77
CA ILE A 146 7.82 8.59 6.25
C ILE A 146 8.53 7.51 7.06
N VAL A 147 7.83 6.91 8.02
CA VAL A 147 8.39 5.87 8.91
C VAL A 147 8.79 4.64 8.10
N PHE A 148 7.91 4.16 7.22
CA PHE A 148 8.16 2.95 6.44
C PHE A 148 9.27 3.13 5.42
N PHE A 149 9.31 4.30 4.77
CA PHE A 149 10.40 4.67 3.86
C PHE A 149 11.73 4.71 4.60
N SER A 150 11.80 5.43 5.74
CA SER A 150 13.02 5.58 6.54
C SER A 150 13.56 4.22 6.99
N ILE A 151 12.71 3.35 7.55
CA ILE A 151 13.14 2.01 7.97
C ILE A 151 13.61 1.18 6.76
N THR A 152 12.85 1.21 5.66
CA THR A 152 13.19 0.44 4.46
C THR A 152 14.54 0.88 3.88
N ILE A 153 14.76 2.19 3.73
CA ILE A 153 16.01 2.70 3.16
C ILE A 153 17.20 2.42 4.07
N THR A 154 17.05 2.57 5.40
CA THR A 154 18.12 2.29 6.36
C THR A 154 18.53 0.81 6.32
N VAL A 155 17.57 -0.11 6.33
CA VAL A 155 17.90 -1.55 6.34
C VAL A 155 18.48 -2.00 5.00
N VAL A 156 17.95 -1.51 3.88
CA VAL A 156 18.49 -1.81 2.54
C VAL A 156 19.91 -1.26 2.40
N ALA A 157 20.15 -0.02 2.81
CA ALA A 157 21.48 0.58 2.79
C ALA A 157 22.47 -0.17 3.68
N ALA A 158 22.06 -0.58 4.89
CA ALA A 158 22.90 -1.35 5.81
C ALA A 158 23.26 -2.74 5.25
N ALA A 159 22.28 -3.46 4.69
CA ALA A 159 22.52 -4.76 4.07
C ALA A 159 23.49 -4.66 2.89
N LEU A 160 23.25 -3.71 1.97
CA LEU A 160 24.12 -3.48 0.82
C LEU A 160 25.52 -3.02 1.24
N GLY A 161 25.61 -2.12 2.22
CA GLY A 161 26.89 -1.64 2.75
C GLY A 161 27.73 -2.77 3.33
N LEU A 162 27.15 -3.62 4.18
CA LEU A 162 27.85 -4.75 4.80
C LEU A 162 28.29 -5.80 3.77
N ILE A 163 27.44 -6.12 2.79
CA ILE A 163 27.78 -7.08 1.73
C ILE A 163 28.89 -6.54 0.83
N THR A 164 28.88 -5.24 0.53
CA THR A 164 29.84 -4.60 -0.38
C THR A 164 31.14 -4.19 0.32
N LEU A 165 31.15 -4.12 1.65
CA LEU A 165 32.28 -3.68 2.46
C LEU A 165 33.61 -4.39 2.11
N PRO A 166 33.67 -5.73 1.92
CA PRO A 166 34.92 -6.41 1.57
C PRO A 166 35.46 -5.97 0.21
N ALA A 167 34.58 -5.75 -0.76
CA ALA A 167 34.97 -5.28 -2.09
C ALA A 167 35.47 -3.83 -2.03
N LEU A 168 34.80 -2.97 -1.26
CA LEU A 168 35.23 -1.60 -1.00
C LEU A 168 36.62 -1.55 -0.36
N HIS A 169 36.86 -2.39 0.66
CA HIS A 169 38.17 -2.45 1.31
C HIS A 169 39.29 -2.82 0.33
N GLN A 170 39.06 -3.79 -0.57
CA GLN A 170 40.05 -4.17 -1.58
C GLN A 170 40.39 -3.00 -2.53
N ILE A 171 39.38 -2.26 -2.97
CA ILE A 171 39.55 -1.11 -3.88
C ILE A 171 40.32 0.01 -3.17
N PHE A 172 40.00 0.30 -1.91
CA PHE A 172 40.64 1.35 -1.13
C PHE A 172 42.08 1.04 -0.80
N LEU A 173 42.38 -0.21 -0.42
CA LEU A 173 43.76 -0.66 -0.23
C LEU A 173 44.57 -0.50 -1.52
N GLN A 174 44.04 -0.95 -2.66
CA GLN A 174 44.79 -0.90 -3.91
C GLN A 174 45.00 0.52 -4.44
N THR A 175 44.04 1.42 -4.21
CA THR A 175 44.06 2.77 -4.81
C THR A 175 44.70 3.81 -3.91
N MET A 176 44.45 3.73 -2.60
CA MET A 176 44.82 4.77 -1.63
C MET A 176 45.74 4.25 -0.51
N ASP A 177 46.08 2.95 -0.51
CA ASP A 177 46.82 2.29 0.56
C ASP A 177 46.17 2.47 1.95
N LEU A 178 44.84 2.67 1.98
CA LEU A 178 44.06 2.91 3.19
C LEU A 178 43.41 1.62 3.68
N ASN A 179 43.84 1.15 4.85
CA ASN A 179 43.25 0.00 5.51
C ASN A 179 42.06 0.40 6.40
N ILE A 180 40.87 0.49 5.80
CA ILE A 180 39.63 0.84 6.51
C ILE A 180 39.20 -0.20 7.57
N LEU A 181 39.84 -1.37 7.61
CA LEU A 181 39.54 -2.45 8.57
C LEU A 181 40.56 -2.58 9.70
N GLU A 182 41.60 -1.74 9.73
CA GLU A 182 42.62 -1.74 10.79
C GLU A 182 41.97 -1.51 12.17
N ASN A 183 41.09 -0.53 12.27
CA ASN A 183 40.28 -0.25 13.46
C ASN A 183 38.85 -0.77 13.31
N SER A 184 38.71 -2.02 12.85
CA SER A 184 37.40 -2.67 12.71
C SER A 184 36.69 -2.84 14.06
N VAL A 185 35.38 -3.09 13.99
CA VAL A 185 34.56 -3.38 15.19
C VAL A 185 35.14 -4.56 15.99
N PHE A 186 35.77 -5.52 15.32
CA PHE A 186 36.43 -6.66 15.97
C PHE A 186 37.68 -6.24 16.75
N ALA A 187 38.49 -5.33 16.19
CA ALA A 187 39.63 -4.75 16.89
C ALA A 187 39.21 -3.99 18.16
N LEU A 188 38.05 -3.32 18.13
CA LEU A 188 37.48 -2.64 19.31
C LEU A 188 37.17 -3.62 20.45
N PHE A 189 36.73 -4.85 20.12
CA PHE A 189 36.45 -5.90 21.09
C PHE A 189 37.68 -6.80 21.38
N GLN A 190 38.88 -6.43 20.93
CA GLN A 190 40.11 -7.22 21.05
C GLN A 190 39.97 -8.64 20.45
N ILE A 191 39.24 -8.76 19.35
CA ILE A 191 39.05 -10.02 18.63
C ILE A 191 40.04 -10.10 17.47
N ASP A 192 41.05 -10.96 17.60
CA ASP A 192 42.14 -11.14 16.62
C ASP A 192 41.74 -12.05 15.44
N TRP A 193 40.66 -11.69 14.73
CA TRP A 193 40.22 -12.42 13.54
C TRP A 193 41.07 -12.12 12.32
N THR A 194 41.31 -13.16 11.50
CA THR A 194 42.01 -12.99 10.23
C THR A 194 41.16 -12.17 9.25
N LEU A 195 41.81 -11.49 8.29
CA LEU A 195 41.11 -10.67 7.27
C LEU A 195 40.00 -11.46 6.54
N SER A 196 40.25 -12.73 6.21
CA SER A 196 39.25 -13.60 5.57
C SER A 196 38.05 -13.87 6.48
N GLN A 197 38.29 -14.11 7.78
CA GLN A 197 37.21 -14.29 8.75
C GLN A 197 36.38 -13.02 8.93
N GLN A 198 37.04 -11.84 8.97
CA GLN A 198 36.35 -10.56 9.02
C GLN A 198 35.47 -10.34 7.79
N TYR A 199 35.97 -10.59 6.57
CA TYR A 199 35.16 -10.46 5.35
C TYR A 199 33.93 -11.35 5.37
N ILE A 200 34.09 -12.63 5.73
CA ILE A 200 32.98 -13.57 5.83
C ILE A 200 31.96 -13.06 6.84
N SER A 201 32.41 -12.56 7.99
CA SER A 201 31.52 -12.03 9.02
C SER A 201 30.69 -10.83 8.56
N TYR A 202 31.27 -9.89 7.82
CA TYR A 202 30.55 -8.73 7.26
C TYR A 202 29.52 -9.16 6.21
N VAL A 203 29.88 -10.09 5.33
CA VAL A 203 28.94 -10.64 4.33
C VAL A 203 27.80 -11.38 5.01
N VAL A 204 28.10 -12.22 5.99
CA VAL A 204 27.10 -12.96 6.78
C VAL A 204 26.19 -11.98 7.54
N ALA A 205 26.76 -10.98 8.21
CA ALA A 205 25.99 -9.96 8.91
C ALA A 205 25.07 -9.20 7.95
N GLY A 206 25.58 -8.79 6.78
CA GLY A 206 24.78 -8.15 5.74
C GLY A 206 23.64 -9.02 5.22
N PHE A 207 23.88 -10.33 5.07
CA PHE A 207 22.83 -11.28 4.70
C PHE A 207 21.78 -11.44 5.81
N VAL A 208 22.18 -11.52 7.08
CA VAL A 208 21.26 -11.55 8.22
C VAL A 208 20.41 -10.28 8.25
N VAL A 209 21.01 -9.10 8.06
CA VAL A 209 20.29 -7.83 7.96
C VAL A 209 19.29 -7.86 6.80
N ALA A 210 19.66 -8.41 5.64
CA ALA A 210 18.74 -8.56 4.50
C ALA A 210 17.55 -9.50 4.80
N LEU A 211 17.77 -10.58 5.57
CA LEU A 211 16.69 -11.46 6.02
C LEU A 211 15.73 -10.75 6.98
N ILE A 212 16.29 -9.99 7.93
CA ILE A 212 15.52 -9.14 8.84
C ILE A 212 14.73 -8.10 8.04
N ALA A 213 15.34 -7.47 7.04
CA ALA A 213 14.68 -6.53 6.13
C ALA A 213 13.42 -7.13 5.51
N ASN A 214 13.54 -8.33 4.95
CA ASN A 214 12.42 -9.03 4.34
C ASN A 214 11.31 -9.34 5.35
N TRP A 215 11.65 -9.65 6.60
CA TRP A 215 10.66 -9.82 7.66
C TRP A 215 9.96 -8.49 8.02
N VAL A 216 10.74 -7.42 8.22
CA VAL A 216 10.23 -6.08 8.53
C VAL A 216 9.29 -5.58 7.43
N ILE A 217 9.70 -5.62 6.17
CA ILE A 217 8.91 -5.19 5.00
C ILE A 217 7.54 -5.89 4.97
N ARG A 218 7.52 -7.20 5.25
CA ARG A 218 6.27 -7.97 5.31
C ARG A 218 5.36 -7.51 6.46
N LYS A 219 5.93 -7.25 7.63
CA LYS A 219 5.18 -6.70 8.77
C LYS A 219 4.63 -5.30 8.50
N LEU A 220 5.41 -4.44 7.85
CA LEU A 220 4.95 -3.11 7.46
C LEU A 220 3.78 -3.18 6.49
N MET A 221 3.83 -4.11 5.52
CA MET A 221 2.73 -4.34 4.58
C MET A 221 1.44 -4.79 5.29
N ASP A 222 1.55 -5.65 6.30
CA ASP A 222 0.42 -6.07 7.12
C ASP A 222 -0.18 -4.91 7.93
N VAL A 223 0.65 -4.05 8.50
CA VAL A 223 0.21 -2.85 9.22
C VAL A 223 -0.51 -1.90 8.27
N GLN A 224 0.09 -1.65 7.11
CA GLN A 224 -0.50 -0.79 6.09
C GLN A 224 -1.84 -1.35 5.59
N ARG A 225 -1.93 -2.67 5.38
CA ARG A 225 -3.17 -3.34 5.04
C ARG A 225 -4.23 -3.04 6.10
N ARG A 226 -3.92 -3.22 7.38
CA ARG A 226 -4.90 -2.96 8.45
C ARG A 226 -5.37 -1.50 8.47
N MET A 227 -4.49 -0.54 8.17
CA MET A 227 -4.85 0.88 8.14
C MET A 227 -5.77 1.24 6.97
N LEU A 228 -5.50 0.73 5.77
CA LEU A 228 -6.30 1.03 4.57
C LEU A 228 -7.58 0.20 4.47
N PHE A 229 -7.61 -0.97 5.11
CA PHE A 229 -8.78 -1.85 5.19
C PHE A 229 -9.51 -1.77 6.54
N VAL A 230 -9.33 -0.70 7.34
CA VAL A 230 -10.27 -0.41 8.43
C VAL A 230 -11.66 -0.34 7.80
N SER A 231 -12.47 -1.33 8.16
CA SER A 231 -13.76 -1.70 7.60
C SER A 231 -14.56 -0.47 7.14
N TYR A 232 -15.10 -0.54 5.92
CA TYR A 232 -16.36 0.16 5.69
C TYR A 232 -17.36 -0.61 6.55
N ASP A 233 -17.67 -0.10 7.74
CA ASP A 233 -18.72 -0.68 8.57
C ASP A 233 -20.00 -0.68 7.73
N GLU A 234 -20.50 -1.88 7.47
CA GLU A 234 -21.93 -2.10 7.32
C GLU A 234 -22.59 -1.47 8.55
N GLY A 235 -23.53 -0.53 8.36
CA GLY A 235 -24.32 -0.05 9.50
C GLY A 235 -24.70 1.42 9.49
N GLN A 236 -25.24 1.92 8.38
CA GLN A 236 -26.20 3.03 8.44
C GLN A 236 -27.44 2.66 7.61
N GLN A 237 -28.20 1.70 8.13
CA GLN A 237 -29.63 1.59 7.88
C GLN A 237 -30.31 1.35 9.24
N TYR A 238 -30.44 2.43 10.03
CA TYR A 238 -31.60 2.61 10.91
C TYR A 238 -32.80 2.82 9.96
N SER A 239 -34.02 2.33 10.14
CA SER A 239 -34.80 1.82 11.27
C SER A 239 -36.12 1.33 10.67
N ILE A 240 -36.72 0.27 11.22
CA ILE A 240 -38.18 0.05 11.07
C ILE A 240 -38.91 1.19 11.80
#